data_AF-A0A3D4KBG3-F1
#
_entry.id   AF-A0A3D4KBG3-F1
#
_cell.length_a   1.000
_cell.length_b   1.000
_cell.length_c   1.000
_cell.angle_alpha   90.00
_cell.angle_beta   90.00
_cell.angle_gamma   90.00
#
_symmetry.space_group_name_H-M   'P 1'
#
loop_
_entity.id
_entity.type
_entity.pdbx_description
1 polymer ?
#
loop_
_entity_poly.entity_id
_entity_poly.type
_entity_poly.pdbx_seq_one_letter_code
_entity_poly.pdbx_strand_id
1 'polypeptide(L)'
;MNIKGLNLLVILLMLFGLQSCNENPDGSFSLQPNNLDLTPPAGPELYQKGWTEGCESGSNAYTSPFYKMIKAFNYKYDTSLRNNKMYSQVWKDAFIYCSIYWERVNSQGI
;
A
#
# COMPACT_ATOMS: atom_id res chain seq x y z
N MET A 1 -20.45 38.13 14.51
CA MET A 1 -19.57 37.17 13.83
C MET A 1 -18.80 37.92 12.75
N ASN A 2 -17.47 37.95 12.80
CA ASN A 2 -16.64 38.90 12.04
C ASN A 2 -16.34 38.34 10.64
N ILE A 3 -16.74 39.04 9.57
CA ILE A 3 -16.62 38.58 8.16
C ILE A 3 -15.18 38.18 7.79
N LYS A 4 -14.18 38.85 8.36
CA LYS A 4 -12.77 38.52 8.17
C LYS A 4 -12.38 37.16 8.77
N GLY A 5 -12.95 36.81 9.92
CA GLY A 5 -12.72 35.51 10.57
C GLY A 5 -13.42 34.37 9.84
N LEU A 6 -14.60 34.63 9.26
CA LEU A 6 -15.31 33.65 8.43
C LEU A 6 -14.53 33.35 7.13
N ASN A 7 -14.02 34.39 6.46
CA ASN A 7 -13.21 34.20 5.26
C ASN A 7 -11.89 33.47 5.55
N LEU A 8 -11.22 33.78 6.67
CA LEU A 8 -10.00 33.06 7.07
C LEU A 8 -10.28 31.57 7.32
N LEU A 9 -11.40 31.27 7.98
CA LEU A 9 -11.80 29.89 8.30
C LEU A 9 -12.17 29.10 7.03
N VAL A 10 -12.83 29.74 6.08
CA VAL A 10 -13.16 29.16 4.76
C VAL A 10 -11.89 28.89 3.94
N ILE A 11 -10.91 29.79 3.96
CA ILE A 11 -9.62 29.58 3.27
C ILE A 11 -8.85 28.41 3.91
N LEU A 12 -8.84 28.32 5.25
CA LEU A 12 -8.20 27.20 5.95
C LEU A 12 -8.83 25.85 5.55
N LEU A 13 -10.16 25.77 5.50
CA LEU A 13 -10.88 24.55 5.11
C LEU A 13 -10.60 24.14 3.65
N MET A 14 -10.47 25.10 2.72
CA MET A 14 -10.08 24.80 1.34
C MET A 14 -8.64 24.26 1.24
N LEU A 15 -7.71 24.78 2.05
CA LEU A 15 -6.32 24.31 2.07
C LEU A 15 -6.20 22.87 2.57
N PHE A 16 -7.03 22.48 3.54
CA PHE A 16 -7.12 21.08 3.99
C PHE A 16 -7.79 20.16 2.95
N GLY A 17 -8.69 20.68 2.12
CA GLY A 17 -9.38 19.92 1.07
C GLY A 17 -8.51 19.53 -0.14
N LEU A 18 -7.35 20.18 -0.32
CA LEU A 18 -6.44 19.90 -1.44
C LEU A 18 -5.47 18.73 -1.19
N GLN A 19 -5.54 18.07 -0.01
CA GLN A 19 -4.65 16.96 0.36
C GLN A 19 -5.08 15.59 -0.21
N SER A 20 -6.17 15.50 -0.98
CA SER A 20 -6.67 14.24 -1.54
C SER A 20 -6.12 13.96 -2.95
N CYS A 21 -4.83 13.69 -3.06
CA CYS A 21 -4.23 13.13 -4.27
C CYS A 21 -3.29 11.98 -3.91
N ASN A 22 -3.85 10.80 -3.66
CA ASN A 22 -3.21 9.49 -3.84
C ASN A 22 -4.24 8.41 -3.51
N GLU A 23 -5.18 8.22 -4.41
CA GLU A 23 -6.07 7.07 -4.38
C GLU A 23 -5.34 5.92 -5.08
N ASN A 24 -5.06 4.84 -4.36
CA ASN A 24 -4.79 3.57 -5.00
C ASN A 24 -6.05 3.17 -5.81
N PRO A 25 -5.93 2.39 -6.90
CA PRO A 25 -7.07 1.98 -7.73
C PRO A 25 -8.17 1.19 -7.00
N ASP A 26 -7.96 0.82 -5.74
CA ASP A 26 -8.92 0.17 -4.84
C ASP A 26 -9.54 1.11 -3.78
N GLY A 27 -9.31 2.42 -3.85
CA GLY A 27 -9.84 3.39 -2.89
C GLY A 27 -9.12 3.42 -1.54
N SER A 28 -8.02 2.68 -1.39
CA SER A 28 -7.22 2.70 -0.17
C SER A 28 -6.33 3.94 -0.12
N PHE A 29 -6.30 4.60 1.04
CA PHE A 29 -5.30 5.62 1.33
C PHE A 29 -3.97 4.91 1.56
N SER A 30 -3.03 5.05 0.62
CA SER A 30 -1.72 4.41 0.73
C SER A 30 -0.92 5.06 1.86
N LEU A 31 -1.12 4.56 3.09
CA LEU A 31 -0.29 4.85 4.25
C LEU A 31 0.95 3.97 4.30
N GLN A 32 1.34 3.42 3.14
CA GLN A 32 2.56 2.69 2.98
C GLN A 32 3.73 3.64 3.28
N PRO A 33 4.64 3.30 4.22
CA PRO A 33 5.73 4.18 4.57
C PRO A 33 6.65 4.39 3.37
N ASN A 34 7.12 5.63 3.22
CA ASN A 34 7.92 6.08 2.07
C ASN A 34 9.22 5.30 1.83
N ASN A 35 9.71 4.56 2.84
CA ASN A 35 10.92 3.75 2.74
C ASN A 35 10.65 2.35 2.21
N LEU A 36 9.40 2.03 1.85
CA LEU A 36 9.01 0.73 1.38
C LEU A 36 8.88 0.71 -0.15
N ASP A 37 9.96 0.34 -0.84
CA ASP A 37 9.91 0.13 -2.29
C ASP A 37 9.27 -1.23 -2.59
N LEU A 38 7.99 -1.21 -2.96
CA LEU A 38 7.27 -2.40 -3.45
C LEU A 38 7.15 -2.41 -4.98
N THR A 39 7.91 -1.56 -5.67
CA THR A 39 7.81 -1.43 -7.12
C THR A 39 8.17 -2.77 -7.76
N PRO A 40 7.27 -3.37 -8.57
CA PRO A 40 7.58 -4.62 -9.22
C PRO A 40 8.74 -4.43 -10.21
N PRO A 41 9.72 -5.36 -10.24
CA PRO A 41 10.75 -5.30 -11.25
C PRO A 41 10.13 -5.51 -12.64
N ALA A 42 10.79 -4.94 -13.66
CA ALA A 42 10.30 -4.98 -15.03
C ALA A 42 10.11 -6.43 -15.51
N GLY A 43 8.93 -6.73 -16.04
CA GLY A 43 8.59 -8.07 -16.49
C GLY A 43 7.22 -8.18 -17.16
N PRO A 44 6.81 -9.40 -17.54
CA PRO A 44 5.48 -9.67 -18.10
C PRO A 44 4.35 -9.23 -17.16
N GLU A 45 3.16 -8.97 -17.70
CA GLU A 45 2.01 -8.51 -16.91
C GLU A 45 1.68 -9.45 -15.74
N LEU A 46 1.70 -10.77 -15.97
CA LEU A 46 1.47 -11.78 -14.92
C LEU A 46 2.55 -11.77 -13.83
N TYR A 47 3.78 -11.42 -14.20
CA TYR A 47 4.86 -11.25 -13.24
C TYR A 47 4.61 -10.01 -12.38
N GLN A 48 4.30 -8.87 -13.00
CA GLN A 48 4.00 -7.63 -12.27
C GLN A 48 2.79 -7.81 -11.35
N LYS A 49 1.71 -8.45 -11.85
CA LYS A 49 0.52 -8.75 -11.05
C LYS A 49 0.84 -9.66 -9.86
N GLY A 50 1.54 -10.77 -10.11
CA GLY A 50 1.96 -11.70 -9.06
C GLY A 50 2.83 -11.02 -8.02
N TRP A 51 3.76 -10.16 -8.45
CA TRP A 51 4.64 -9.41 -7.57
C TRP A 51 3.85 -8.44 -6.70
N THR A 52 3.05 -7.56 -7.30
CA THR A 52 2.28 -6.55 -6.57
C THR A 52 1.33 -7.20 -5.56
N GLU A 53 0.54 -8.20 -5.96
CA GLU A 53 -0.41 -8.87 -5.07
C GLU A 53 0.27 -9.69 -3.97
N GLY A 54 1.37 -10.37 -4.29
CA GLY A 54 2.15 -11.13 -3.32
C GLY A 54 2.80 -10.23 -2.28
N CYS A 55 3.37 -9.13 -2.75
CA CYS A 55 4.07 -8.16 -1.93
C CYS A 55 3.13 -7.42 -0.96
N GLU A 56 1.94 -7.04 -1.41
CA GLU A 56 0.90 -6.46 -0.56
C GLU A 56 0.43 -7.46 0.50
N SER A 57 0.23 -8.73 0.11
CA SER A 57 -0.16 -9.81 1.01
C SER A 57 0.89 -10.11 2.08
N GLY A 58 2.17 -10.14 1.68
CA GLY A 58 3.31 -10.35 2.59
C GLY A 58 3.46 -9.21 3.59
N SER A 59 3.33 -7.97 3.11
CA SER A 59 3.34 -6.77 3.96
C SER A 59 2.19 -6.81 4.97
N ASN A 60 0.98 -7.19 4.55
CA ASN A 60 -0.16 -7.32 5.45
C ASN A 60 0.05 -8.38 6.56
N ALA A 61 0.70 -9.50 6.24
CA ALA A 61 0.93 -10.57 7.23
C ALA A 61 1.81 -10.08 8.39
N TYR A 62 2.89 -9.36 8.09
CA TYR A 62 3.93 -8.97 9.05
C TYR A 62 3.82 -7.52 9.53
N THR A 63 2.72 -6.84 9.20
CA THR A 63 2.51 -5.46 9.64
C THR A 63 2.03 -5.29 11.07
N SER A 64 2.39 -4.15 11.65
CA SER A 64 2.04 -3.81 13.02
C SER A 64 0.51 -3.68 13.15
N PRO A 65 -0.06 -3.87 14.35
CA PRO A 65 -1.50 -3.72 14.56
C PRO A 65 -2.03 -2.36 14.10
N PHE A 66 -1.22 -1.31 14.20
CA PHE A 66 -1.57 0.03 13.72
C PHE A 66 -1.83 0.02 12.20
N TYR A 67 -0.89 -0.50 11.42
CA TYR A 67 -1.01 -0.58 9.95
C TYR A 67 -2.14 -1.52 9.51
N LYS A 68 -2.44 -2.56 10.30
CA LYS A 68 -3.63 -3.41 10.08
C LYS A 68 -4.93 -2.64 10.32
N MET A 69 -5.00 -1.83 11.38
CA MET A 69 -6.18 -1.02 11.72
C MET A 69 -6.52 -0.01 10.62
N ILE A 70 -5.52 0.66 10.06
CA ILE A 70 -5.69 1.63 8.97
C ILE A 70 -5.79 0.98 7.59
N LYS A 71 -5.78 -0.37 7.50
CA LYS A 71 -5.82 -1.15 6.26
C LYS A 71 -4.77 -0.70 5.23
N ALA A 72 -3.55 -0.44 5.69
CA ALA A 72 -2.46 -0.02 4.81
C ALA A 72 -2.11 -1.08 3.74
N PHE A 73 -2.35 -2.36 4.05
CA PHE A 73 -2.13 -3.49 3.13
C PHE A 73 -3.31 -4.45 3.19
N ASN A 74 -3.62 -5.10 2.07
CA ASN A 74 -4.63 -6.16 2.00
C ASN A 74 -4.03 -7.45 1.44
N TYR A 75 -4.61 -8.57 1.86
CA TYR A 75 -4.32 -9.84 1.22
C TYR A 75 -4.98 -9.88 -0.17
N LYS A 76 -4.18 -10.02 -1.22
CA LYS A 76 -4.62 -10.13 -2.62
C LYS A 76 -4.04 -11.39 -3.23
N TYR A 77 -4.92 -12.23 -3.79
CA TYR A 77 -4.53 -13.39 -4.55
C TYR A 77 -5.60 -13.72 -5.59
N ASP A 78 -5.27 -13.57 -6.86
CA ASP A 78 -6.11 -14.04 -7.96
C ASP A 78 -6.18 -15.57 -8.03
N THR A 79 -7.31 -16.12 -7.59
CA THR A 79 -7.57 -17.57 -7.60
C THR A 79 -7.73 -18.15 -9.00
N SER A 80 -8.10 -17.35 -10.00
CA SER A 80 -8.20 -17.79 -11.40
C SER A 80 -6.82 -18.11 -11.98
N LEU A 81 -5.78 -17.44 -11.48
CA LEU A 81 -4.39 -17.61 -11.89
C LEU A 81 -3.63 -18.64 -11.04
N ARG A 82 -4.30 -19.33 -10.11
CA ARG A 82 -3.67 -20.31 -9.21
C ARG A 82 -2.85 -21.39 -9.92
N ASN A 83 -3.34 -21.84 -11.08
CA ASN A 83 -2.69 -22.86 -11.90
C ASN A 83 -1.62 -22.28 -12.85
N ASN A 84 -1.53 -20.96 -12.97
CA ASN A 84 -0.49 -20.31 -13.75
C ASN A 84 0.81 -20.35 -12.95
N LYS A 85 1.80 -21.09 -13.47
CA LYS A 85 3.09 -21.29 -12.80
C LYS A 85 3.81 -19.97 -12.53
N MET A 86 3.82 -19.05 -13.49
CA MET A 86 4.51 -17.76 -13.36
C MET A 86 3.88 -16.93 -12.24
N TYR A 87 2.58 -16.68 -12.32
CA TYR A 87 1.86 -15.88 -11.32
C TYR A 87 2.01 -16.49 -9.92
N SER A 88 1.73 -17.80 -9.77
CA SER A 88 1.74 -18.47 -8.47
C SER A 88 3.14 -18.55 -7.84
N GLN A 89 4.19 -18.69 -8.65
CA GLN A 89 5.56 -18.69 -8.17
C GLN A 89 6.00 -17.28 -7.77
N VAL A 90 5.80 -16.29 -8.64
CA VAL A 90 6.19 -14.90 -8.38
C VAL A 90 5.44 -14.33 -7.19
N TRP A 91 4.16 -14.66 -7.03
CA TRP A 91 3.38 -14.26 -5.86
C TRP A 91 4.00 -14.77 -4.55
N LYS A 92 4.46 -16.02 -4.51
CA LYS A 92 5.10 -16.59 -3.32
C LYS A 92 6.45 -15.94 -3.04
N ASP A 93 7.24 -15.72 -4.09
CA ASP A 93 8.55 -15.09 -3.97
C ASP A 93 8.41 -13.65 -3.45
N ALA A 94 7.48 -12.89 -4.02
CA ALA A 94 7.17 -11.53 -3.61
C ALA A 94 6.59 -11.46 -2.19
N PHE A 95 5.71 -12.41 -1.82
CA PHE A 95 5.17 -12.51 -0.46
C PHE A 95 6.29 -12.60 0.57
N ILE A 96 7.24 -13.51 0.37
CA ILE A 96 8.36 -13.73 1.30
C ILE A 96 9.31 -12.52 1.30
N TYR A 97 9.63 -12.00 0.11
CA TYR A 97 10.53 -10.86 -0.01
C TYR A 97 9.98 -9.65 0.76
N CYS A 98 8.72 -9.29 0.50
CA CYS A 98 8.13 -8.10 1.09
C CYS A 98 7.78 -8.29 2.58
N SER A 99 7.47 -9.51 3.03
CA SER A 99 7.29 -9.78 4.47
C SER A 99 8.56 -9.54 5.27
N ILE A 100 9.71 -10.04 4.78
CA ILE A 100 11.00 -9.88 5.44
C ILE A 100 11.46 -8.43 5.37
N TYR A 101 11.29 -7.79 4.21
CA TYR A 101 11.66 -6.40 4.03
C TYR A 101 10.87 -5.48 4.97
N TRP A 102 9.56 -5.72 5.10
CA TRP A 102 8.69 -5.00 6.00
C TRP A 102 9.05 -5.21 7.48
N GLU A 103 9.31 -6.45 7.89
CA GLU A 103 9.77 -6.77 9.24
C GLU A 103 11.08 -6.02 9.56
N ARG A 104 12.03 -5.99 8.62
CA ARG A 104 13.29 -5.25 8.78
C ARG A 104 13.03 -3.75 8.95
N VAL A 105 12.24 -3.14 8.08
CA VAL A 105 11.93 -1.69 8.15
C VAL A 105 11.27 -1.34 9.48
N ASN A 106 10.32 -2.16 9.97
CA ASN A 106 9.68 -1.94 11.26
C ASN A 106 10.62 -2.16 12.46
N SER A 107 11.53 -3.14 12.37
CA SER A 107 12.47 -3.44 13.46
C SER A 107 13.48 -2.31 13.70
N GLN A 108 13.70 -1.44 12.72
CA GLN A 108 14.63 -0.31 12.83
C GLN A 108 14.04 0.92 13.54
N GLY A 109 12.81 0.83 14.07
CA GLY A 109 12.28 1.81 15.02
C GLY A 109 12.16 3.24 14.47
N ILE A 110 11.46 3.41 13.35
CA ILE A 110 10.95 4.70 12.89
C ILE A 110 9.45 4.77 13.18
#